data_AF-A0A6A5R7M2-F1
#
_entry.id   AF-A0A6A5R7M2-F1
#
_cell.length_a   1.000
_cell.length_b   1.000
_cell.length_c   1.000
_cell.angle_alpha   90.00
_cell.angle_beta   90.00
_cell.angle_gamma   90.00
#
_symmetry.space_group_name_H-M   'P 1'
#
loop_
_entity.id
_entity.type
_entity.pdbx_description
1 polymer ?
#
loop_
_entity_poly.entity_id
_entity_poly.type
_entity_poly.pdbx_seq_one_letter_code
_entity_poly.pdbx_strand_id
1 'polypeptide(L)'
;MCSLEASFCGLSLLDSVVVPRISSPAPPSEATLQARLVILPGTVQRMRGDLEQHMFGQCAKSLQAEIINVLTRTDQLRRYARSGVTFENVGPDHNVNDYGRDVILHNSSSAVSDGRDDRSRCCFCLEPYSTIHTAFEITACAHSVGKACLSTWLNSSSLNANTCPHCREELFERRARRPAAHPNDGELEQLDTRFWREIDRLWELAKSRDELGPEAATRFFRSVIAEINYTFFENDVSFCLEYVGGPRSTLNIQSGSWHN
;
A
#
# COMPACT_ATOMS: atom_id res chain seq x y z
N MET A 1 13.15 -14.99 21.12
CA MET A 1 13.07 -16.44 20.90
C MET A 1 11.68 -16.90 21.28
N CYS A 2 10.74 -16.90 20.33
CA CYS A 2 9.41 -17.49 20.51
C CYS A 2 9.18 -18.41 19.30
N SER A 3 9.18 -19.71 19.55
CA SER A 3 8.83 -20.73 18.57
C SER A 3 7.30 -20.87 18.53
N LEU A 4 6.72 -20.68 17.36
CA LEU A 4 5.31 -20.98 17.09
C LEU A 4 5.27 -22.13 16.08
N GLU A 5 5.06 -23.34 16.58
CA GLU A 5 4.62 -24.48 15.80
C GLU A 5 3.11 -24.35 15.58
N ALA A 6 2.67 -24.34 14.32
CA ALA A 6 1.26 -24.41 13.95
C ALA A 6 1.01 -25.70 13.17
N SER A 7 0.45 -26.66 13.89
CA SER A 7 -0.12 -27.91 13.38
C SER A 7 -1.41 -27.60 12.61
N PHE A 8 -1.50 -28.05 11.35
CA PHE A 8 -2.74 -27.98 10.56
C PHE A 8 -3.44 -29.35 10.58
N CYS A 9 -4.58 -29.39 11.26
CA CYS A 9 -5.52 -30.51 11.26
C CYS A 9 -6.75 -30.16 10.40
N GLY A 10 -7.07 -31.04 9.45
CA GLY A 10 -8.42 -31.55 9.19
C GLY A 10 -9.51 -30.60 8.71
N LEU A 11 -9.82 -30.67 7.41
CA LEU A 11 -11.18 -30.46 6.92
C LEU A 11 -11.55 -31.59 5.95
N SER A 12 -12.40 -32.49 6.42
CA SER A 12 -13.10 -33.50 5.64
C SER A 12 -14.53 -33.05 5.44
N LEU A 13 -14.90 -32.67 4.22
CA LEU A 13 -16.29 -32.44 3.81
C LEU A 13 -16.37 -32.56 2.29
N LEU A 14 -16.73 -33.75 1.82
CA LEU A 14 -17.31 -33.93 0.49
C LEU A 14 -18.47 -34.92 0.59
N ASP A 15 -19.65 -34.38 0.34
CA ASP A 15 -20.93 -35.06 0.26
C ASP A 15 -21.03 -35.96 -0.97
N SER A 16 -21.86 -36.98 -0.78
CA SER A 16 -22.14 -38.14 -1.64
C SER A 16 -22.63 -37.78 -3.04
N VAL A 17 -21.82 -38.07 -4.06
CA VAL A 17 -22.26 -38.14 -5.46
C VAL A 17 -22.70 -39.56 -5.78
N VAL A 18 -23.98 -39.75 -6.12
CA VAL A 18 -24.53 -41.03 -6.59
C VAL A 18 -24.09 -41.24 -8.04
N VAL A 19 -23.13 -42.15 -8.24
CA VAL A 19 -22.65 -42.55 -9.57
C VAL A 19 -23.52 -43.70 -10.12
N PRO A 20 -24.03 -43.62 -11.37
CA PRO A 20 -24.80 -44.70 -11.98
C PRO A 20 -23.95 -45.96 -12.20
N ARG A 21 -24.49 -47.13 -11.87
CA ARG A 21 -23.88 -48.44 -12.11
C ARG A 21 -23.77 -48.72 -13.61
N ILE A 22 -22.60 -48.46 -14.17
CA ILE A 22 -22.20 -48.97 -15.48
C ILE A 22 -21.77 -50.43 -15.29
N SER A 23 -22.35 -51.34 -16.06
CA SER A 23 -22.04 -52.76 -16.10
C SER A 23 -20.53 -52.97 -16.34
N SER A 24 -19.82 -53.54 -15.36
CA SER A 24 -18.39 -53.78 -15.49
C SER A 24 -18.09 -54.79 -16.61
N PRO A 25 -17.22 -54.47 -17.57
CA PRO A 25 -16.70 -55.47 -18.50
C PRO A 25 -15.93 -56.53 -17.72
N ALA A 26 -16.01 -57.78 -18.18
CA ALA A 26 -15.31 -58.91 -17.58
C ALA A 26 -13.81 -58.61 -17.39
N PRO A 27 -13.21 -58.97 -16.24
CA PRO A 27 -11.82 -58.72 -15.98
C PRO A 27 -10.97 -59.37 -17.08
N PRO A 28 -10.03 -58.65 -17.71
CA PRO A 28 -9.11 -59.25 -18.67
C PRO A 28 -8.34 -60.36 -17.96
N SER A 29 -8.13 -61.47 -18.66
CA SER A 29 -7.36 -62.59 -18.13
C SER A 29 -5.99 -62.11 -17.65
N GLU A 30 -5.48 -62.71 -16.56
CA GLU A 30 -4.19 -62.37 -15.94
C GLU A 30 -3.03 -62.38 -16.95
N ALA A 31 -3.12 -63.24 -17.97
CA ALA A 31 -2.20 -63.30 -19.11
C ALA A 31 -2.20 -62.04 -20.00
N THR A 32 -3.34 -61.34 -20.11
CA THR A 32 -3.47 -60.11 -20.91
C THR A 32 -2.92 -58.88 -20.17
N LEU A 33 -2.93 -58.91 -18.83
CA LEU A 33 -2.35 -57.85 -17.99
C LEU A 33 -0.81 -57.92 -17.96
N GLN A 34 -0.22 -59.12 -17.96
CA GLN A 34 1.24 -59.28 -18.00
C GLN A 34 1.85 -58.94 -19.37
N ALA A 35 1.11 -59.08 -20.47
CA ALA A 35 1.62 -58.80 -21.82
C ALA A 35 1.62 -57.30 -22.22
N ARG A 36 1.02 -56.41 -21.41
CA ARG A 36 0.80 -54.99 -21.80
C ARG A 36 1.57 -53.95 -20.98
N LEU A 37 2.31 -54.34 -19.95
CA LEU A 37 3.13 -53.42 -19.15
C LEU A 37 4.59 -53.86 -19.09
N VAL A 38 5.22 -54.03 -20.25
CA VAL A 38 6.69 -53.89 -20.32
C VAL A 38 7.00 -52.39 -20.36
N ILE A 39 6.77 -51.69 -19.25
CA ILE A 39 7.27 -50.32 -19.10
C ILE A 39 8.78 -50.45 -18.91
N LEU A 40 9.54 -50.07 -19.94
CA LEU A 40 10.99 -50.00 -19.84
C LEU A 40 11.35 -49.10 -18.63
N PRO A 41 12.23 -49.54 -17.72
CA PRO A 41 12.62 -48.77 -16.52
C PRO A 41 13.00 -47.31 -16.82
N GLY A 42 13.52 -47.03 -18.02
CA GLY A 42 13.84 -45.67 -18.47
C GLY A 42 12.64 -44.74 -18.71
N THR A 43 11.45 -45.26 -19.00
CA THR A 43 10.26 -44.43 -19.28
C THR A 43 9.69 -43.85 -17.99
N VAL A 44 9.68 -44.61 -16.89
CA VAL A 44 9.20 -44.14 -15.58
C VAL A 44 10.11 -43.03 -15.04
N GLN A 45 11.43 -43.19 -15.17
CA GLN A 45 12.39 -42.19 -14.71
C GLN A 45 12.26 -40.86 -15.48
N ARG A 46 12.00 -40.91 -16.80
CA ARG A 46 11.74 -39.70 -17.60
C ARG A 46 10.44 -39.01 -17.21
N MET A 47 9.34 -39.76 -17.09
CA MET A 47 8.05 -39.18 -16.70
C MET A 47 8.11 -38.52 -15.32
N ARG A 48 8.88 -39.10 -14.39
CA ARG A 48 9.13 -38.50 -13.07
C ARG A 48 9.89 -37.18 -13.19
N GLY A 49 10.96 -37.14 -13.98
CA GLY A 49 11.74 -35.91 -14.21
C GLY A 49 10.91 -34.80 -14.85
N ASP A 50 10.09 -35.12 -15.85
CA ASP A 50 9.22 -34.15 -16.51
C ASP A 50 8.16 -33.57 -15.55
N LEU A 51 7.57 -34.42 -14.70
CA LEU A 51 6.60 -33.98 -13.71
C LEU A 51 7.23 -33.11 -12.62
N GLU A 52 8.39 -33.51 -12.10
CA GLU A 52 9.16 -32.73 -11.13
C GLU A 52 9.55 -31.36 -11.71
N GLN A 53 10.03 -31.32 -12.95
CA GLN A 53 10.38 -30.08 -13.64
C GLN A 53 9.16 -29.18 -13.91
N HIS A 54 8.01 -29.77 -14.21
CA HIS A 54 6.76 -29.02 -14.38
C HIS A 54 6.28 -28.39 -13.07
N MET A 55 6.22 -29.18 -12.00
CA MET A 55 5.83 -28.72 -10.65
C MET A 55 6.75 -27.62 -10.15
N PHE A 56 8.05 -27.77 -10.36
CA PHE A 56 9.06 -26.77 -10.02
C PHE A 56 8.82 -25.46 -10.76
N GLY A 57 8.60 -25.52 -12.07
CA GLY A 57 8.32 -24.35 -12.90
C GLY A 57 7.05 -23.61 -12.46
N GLN A 58 6.00 -24.34 -12.08
CA GLN A 58 4.79 -23.73 -11.53
C GLN A 58 5.03 -23.03 -10.19
N CYS A 59 5.79 -23.66 -9.29
CA CYS A 59 6.11 -23.07 -7.99
C CYS A 59 6.91 -21.77 -8.16
N ALA A 60 7.92 -21.77 -9.03
CA ALA A 60 8.72 -20.59 -9.35
C ALA A 60 7.85 -19.43 -9.88
N LYS A 61 6.96 -19.73 -10.84
CA LYS A 61 6.02 -18.73 -11.40
C LYS A 61 5.07 -18.17 -10.35
N SER A 62 4.58 -19.01 -9.44
CA SER A 62 3.72 -18.55 -8.35
C SER A 62 4.44 -17.60 -7.39
N LEU A 63 5.69 -17.91 -7.02
CA LEU A 63 6.52 -17.05 -6.18
C LEU A 63 6.86 -15.73 -6.88
N GLN A 64 7.20 -15.80 -8.17
CA GLN A 64 7.42 -14.62 -9.01
C GLN A 64 6.20 -13.71 -9.07
N ALA A 65 5.01 -14.25 -9.36
CA ALA A 65 3.77 -13.47 -9.39
C ALA A 65 3.48 -12.78 -8.05
N GLU A 66 3.76 -13.49 -6.96
CA GLU A 66 3.60 -12.95 -5.61
C GLU A 66 4.58 -11.81 -5.31
N ILE A 67 5.88 -11.97 -5.64
CA ILE A 67 6.88 -10.89 -5.52
C ILE A 67 6.46 -9.67 -6.34
N ILE A 68 5.96 -9.89 -7.57
CA ILE A 68 5.50 -8.81 -8.44
C ILE A 68 4.32 -8.07 -7.80
N ASN A 69 3.33 -8.79 -7.28
CA ASN A 69 2.17 -8.20 -6.62
C ASN A 69 2.57 -7.34 -5.41
N VAL A 70 3.48 -7.84 -4.57
CA VAL A 70 3.94 -7.12 -3.37
C VAL A 70 4.65 -5.83 -3.73
N LEU A 71 5.59 -5.87 -4.68
CA LEU A 71 6.35 -4.67 -5.08
C LEU A 71 5.50 -3.69 -5.88
N THR A 72 4.57 -4.17 -6.71
CA THR A 72 3.59 -3.31 -7.40
C THR A 72 2.71 -2.56 -6.39
N ARG A 73 2.19 -3.26 -5.37
CA ARG A 73 1.40 -2.63 -4.30
C ARG A 73 2.24 -1.62 -3.51
N THR A 74 3.49 -1.96 -3.22
CA THR A 74 4.42 -1.06 -2.53
C THR A 74 4.66 0.22 -3.35
N ASP A 75 4.81 0.12 -4.68
CA ASP A 75 5.00 1.28 -5.56
C ASP A 75 3.76 2.17 -5.57
N GLN A 76 2.56 1.59 -5.66
CA GLN A 76 1.29 2.33 -5.58
C GLN A 76 1.17 3.13 -4.28
N LEU A 77 1.50 2.49 -3.14
CA LEU A 77 1.47 3.14 -1.83
C LEU A 77 2.49 4.28 -1.74
N ARG A 78 3.70 4.09 -2.29
CA ARG A 78 4.73 5.13 -2.34
C ARG A 78 4.34 6.30 -3.25
N ARG A 79 3.72 6.04 -4.41
CA ARG A 79 3.19 7.09 -5.31
C ARG A 79 2.10 7.90 -4.61
N TYR A 80 1.21 7.23 -3.87
CA TYR A 80 0.20 7.92 -3.07
C TYR A 80 0.84 8.77 -1.96
N ALA A 81 1.84 8.25 -1.25
CA ALA A 81 2.56 9.03 -0.24
C ALA A 81 3.29 10.26 -0.82
N ARG A 82 3.78 10.17 -2.07
CA ARG A 82 4.37 11.32 -2.78
C ARG A 82 3.35 12.38 -3.21
N SER A 83 2.06 12.04 -3.29
CA SER A 83 1.00 12.98 -3.74
C SER A 83 0.75 14.14 -2.77
N GLY A 84 1.33 14.08 -1.56
CA GLY A 84 1.44 15.21 -0.65
C GLY A 84 1.60 14.71 0.78
N VAL A 85 2.67 15.12 1.45
CA VAL A 85 2.80 14.89 2.89
C VAL A 85 1.75 15.75 3.59
N THR A 86 0.74 15.12 4.16
CA THR A 86 -0.22 15.80 5.03
C THR A 86 0.49 16.09 6.36
N PHE A 87 0.34 17.32 6.85
CA PHE A 87 0.88 17.72 8.14
C PHE A 87 -0.26 17.87 9.13
N GLU A 88 -0.02 17.41 10.36
CA GLU A 88 -0.88 17.68 11.50
C GLU A 88 -0.18 18.62 12.48
N ASN A 89 -0.97 19.42 13.19
CA ASN A 89 -0.46 20.30 14.23
C ASN A 89 -0.16 19.48 15.50
N VAL A 90 0.95 19.79 16.16
CA VAL A 90 1.37 19.18 17.43
C VAL A 90 1.02 20.12 18.58
N GLY A 91 0.39 19.58 19.62
CA GLY A 91 -0.04 20.33 20.80
C GLY A 91 -1.54 20.64 20.79
N PRO A 92 -2.05 21.29 21.87
CA PRO A 92 -3.46 21.61 21.98
C PRO A 92 -3.91 22.58 20.89
N ASP A 93 -5.21 22.55 20.57
CA ASP A 93 -5.82 23.50 19.66
C ASP A 93 -5.91 24.90 20.27
N HIS A 94 -5.85 25.91 19.41
CA HIS A 94 -6.02 27.30 19.80
C HIS A 94 -7.49 27.57 20.12
N ASN A 95 -7.74 28.20 21.28
CA ASN A 95 -9.05 28.71 21.61
C ASN A 95 -9.25 30.06 20.90
N VAL A 96 -10.22 30.12 19.99
CA VAL A 96 -10.49 31.34 19.20
C VAL A 96 -10.75 32.57 20.07
N ASN A 97 -11.33 32.39 21.27
CA ASN A 97 -11.66 33.48 22.19
C ASN A 97 -10.43 34.21 22.75
N ASP A 98 -9.22 33.63 22.62
CA ASP A 98 -7.99 34.27 23.08
C ASP A 98 -7.52 35.39 22.13
N TYR A 99 -8.08 35.47 20.92
CA TYR A 99 -7.60 36.34 19.84
C TYR A 99 -8.55 37.49 19.46
N GLY A 100 -9.64 37.68 20.20
CA GLY A 100 -10.67 38.64 19.82
C GLY A 100 -11.93 38.57 20.65
N ARG A 101 -13.00 39.13 20.11
CA ARG A 101 -14.31 39.21 20.77
C ARG A 101 -15.45 39.13 19.77
N ASP A 102 -16.59 38.63 20.23
CA ASP A 102 -17.83 38.62 19.45
C ASP A 102 -18.33 40.07 19.23
N VAL A 103 -18.74 40.39 18.01
CA VAL A 103 -19.31 41.69 17.67
C VAL A 103 -20.72 41.50 17.15
N ILE A 104 -21.67 42.17 17.79
CA ILE A 104 -23.05 42.24 17.32
C ILE A 104 -23.09 43.32 16.24
N LEU A 105 -23.03 42.90 14.98
CA LEU A 105 -23.21 43.80 13.86
C LEU A 105 -24.69 44.12 13.72
N HIS A 106 -25.08 45.33 14.12
CA HIS A 106 -26.42 45.83 13.85
C HIS A 106 -26.56 46.03 12.34
N ASN A 107 -27.45 45.24 11.74
CA ASN A 107 -27.79 45.29 10.33
C ASN A 107 -28.24 46.73 10.00
N SER A 108 -27.32 47.56 9.52
CA SER A 108 -27.55 48.97 9.25
C SER A 108 -28.18 49.08 7.87
N SER A 109 -29.44 48.65 7.78
CA SER A 109 -30.20 48.39 6.56
C SER A 109 -30.58 49.64 5.74
N SER A 110 -29.81 50.73 5.75
CA SER A 110 -30.30 52.02 5.22
C SER A 110 -29.35 52.78 4.30
N ALA A 111 -28.21 52.21 3.88
CA ALA A 111 -27.37 52.83 2.86
C ALA A 111 -27.12 51.85 1.72
N VAL A 112 -27.39 52.30 0.50
CA VAL A 112 -27.11 51.61 -0.77
C VAL A 112 -25.60 51.40 -0.87
N SER A 113 -25.12 50.28 -0.33
CA SER A 113 -23.72 49.88 -0.31
C SER A 113 -23.41 49.07 -1.57
N ASP A 114 -22.31 49.39 -2.24
CA ASP A 114 -21.79 48.87 -3.53
C ASP A 114 -21.35 47.38 -3.47
N GLY A 115 -22.06 46.53 -2.71
CA GLY A 115 -21.88 45.07 -2.70
C GLY A 115 -20.52 44.53 -2.22
N ARG A 116 -19.60 45.40 -1.79
CA ARG A 116 -18.20 45.07 -1.41
C ARG A 116 -17.87 45.43 0.05
N ASP A 117 -18.86 45.50 0.92
CA ASP A 117 -18.60 45.80 2.33
C ASP A 117 -18.15 44.54 3.08
N ASP A 118 -16.83 44.34 3.15
CA ASP A 118 -16.14 43.28 3.90
C ASP A 118 -16.53 43.26 5.40
N ARG A 119 -17.21 44.30 5.89
CA ARG A 119 -17.74 44.36 7.26
C ARG A 119 -19.03 43.59 7.45
N SER A 120 -19.72 43.21 6.38
CA SER A 120 -21.05 42.58 6.44
C SER A 120 -21.04 41.07 6.21
N ARG A 121 -19.95 40.51 5.67
CA ARG A 121 -19.83 39.10 5.28
C ARG A 121 -18.48 38.52 5.69
N CYS A 122 -18.46 37.23 5.98
CA CYS A 122 -17.24 36.51 6.33
C CYS A 122 -16.33 36.30 5.09
N CYS A 123 -15.03 36.56 5.21
CA CYS A 123 -14.08 36.37 4.11
C CYS A 123 -13.84 34.89 3.72
N PHE A 124 -14.27 33.93 4.56
CA PHE A 124 -14.07 32.50 4.30
C PHE A 124 -15.26 31.86 3.58
N CYS A 125 -16.46 31.94 4.16
CA CYS A 125 -17.67 31.32 3.59
C CYS A 125 -18.51 32.30 2.77
N LEU A 126 -18.19 33.60 2.80
CA LEU A 126 -18.96 34.67 2.18
C LEU A 126 -20.41 34.78 2.70
N GLU A 127 -20.74 34.16 3.84
CA GLU A 127 -22.06 34.30 4.45
C GLU A 127 -22.16 35.62 5.22
N PRO A 128 -23.34 36.28 5.20
CA PRO A 128 -23.60 37.45 6.03
C PRO A 128 -23.51 37.12 7.51
N TYR A 129 -23.02 38.06 8.31
CA TYR A 129 -23.00 37.89 9.76
C TYR A 129 -24.42 37.87 10.34
N SER A 130 -24.66 36.94 11.26
CA SER A 130 -25.96 36.73 11.90
C SER A 130 -25.78 36.19 13.31
N THR A 131 -26.88 35.89 14.00
CA THR A 131 -26.85 35.20 15.30
C THR A 131 -26.26 33.79 15.20
N ILE A 132 -26.39 33.14 14.04
CA ILE A 132 -25.81 31.81 13.77
C ILE A 132 -24.36 31.95 13.30
N HIS A 133 -24.09 32.92 12.42
CA HIS A 133 -22.76 33.22 11.89
C HIS A 133 -22.18 34.47 12.58
N THR A 134 -21.82 34.33 13.85
CA THR A 134 -21.37 35.45 14.69
C THR A 134 -20.07 36.05 14.15
N ALA A 135 -20.05 37.37 13.98
CA ALA A 135 -18.83 38.10 13.66
C ALA A 135 -17.88 38.12 14.87
N PHE A 136 -16.60 37.90 14.61
CA PHE A 136 -15.53 37.91 15.59
C PHE A 136 -14.47 38.93 15.15
N GLU A 137 -14.26 39.95 15.96
CA GLU A 137 -13.26 40.99 15.71
C GLU A 137 -11.92 40.57 16.32
N ILE A 138 -10.90 40.47 15.48
CA ILE A 138 -9.54 40.07 15.87
C ILE A 138 -8.86 41.25 16.59
N THR A 139 -8.37 41.04 17.81
CA THR A 139 -7.76 42.10 18.63
C THR A 139 -6.53 42.73 17.97
N ALA A 140 -5.71 41.93 17.27
CA ALA A 140 -4.46 42.40 16.68
C ALA A 140 -4.64 43.43 15.54
N CYS A 141 -5.73 43.32 14.77
CA CYS A 141 -5.89 44.12 13.54
C CYS A 141 -7.31 44.66 13.30
N ALA A 142 -8.26 44.43 14.22
CA ALA A 142 -9.66 44.85 14.14
C ALA A 142 -10.43 44.39 12.88
N HIS A 143 -9.99 43.32 12.21
CA HIS A 143 -10.75 42.71 11.11
C HIS A 143 -11.78 41.73 11.68
N SER A 144 -12.99 41.76 11.11
CA SER A 144 -14.09 40.88 11.47
C SER A 144 -14.10 39.63 10.59
N VAL A 145 -14.18 38.46 11.21
CA VAL A 145 -14.27 37.16 10.56
C VAL A 145 -15.35 36.34 11.24
N GLY A 146 -16.01 35.40 10.54
CA GLY A 146 -16.95 34.49 11.19
C GLY A 146 -16.25 33.65 12.26
N LYS A 147 -16.76 33.65 13.50
CA LYS A 147 -16.08 33.00 14.66
C LYS A 147 -15.73 31.54 14.41
N ALA A 148 -16.68 30.75 13.91
CA ALA A 148 -16.47 29.34 13.58
C ALA A 148 -15.44 29.16 12.46
N CYS A 149 -15.48 30.01 11.42
CA CYS A 149 -14.51 29.97 10.32
C CYS A 149 -13.09 30.31 10.80
N LEU A 150 -12.96 31.33 11.66
CA LEU A 150 -11.68 31.69 12.25
C LEU A 150 -11.14 30.53 13.10
N SER A 151 -11.96 29.93 13.97
CA SER A 151 -11.57 28.76 14.76
C SER A 151 -11.04 27.61 13.90
N THR A 152 -11.70 27.31 12.78
CA THR A 152 -11.23 26.31 11.81
C THR A 152 -9.92 26.73 11.14
N TRP A 153 -9.78 28.01 10.78
CA TRP A 153 -8.56 28.55 10.18
C TRP A 153 -7.35 28.42 11.12
N LEU A 154 -7.49 28.87 12.37
CA LEU A 154 -6.43 28.84 13.38
C LEU A 154 -5.94 27.40 13.66
N ASN A 155 -6.84 26.43 13.55
CA ASN A 155 -6.55 25.03 13.82
C ASN A 155 -6.23 24.20 12.57
N SER A 156 -6.21 24.82 11.38
CA SER A 156 -5.85 24.15 10.14
C SER A 156 -4.34 23.90 10.02
N SER A 157 -3.97 23.03 9.07
CA SER A 157 -2.58 22.81 8.67
C SER A 157 -2.12 23.75 7.54
N SER A 158 -2.87 24.82 7.23
CA SER A 158 -2.46 25.82 6.25
C SER A 158 -1.20 26.55 6.70
N LEU A 159 -0.24 26.82 5.81
CA LEU A 159 1.03 27.48 6.18
C LEU A 159 0.83 28.85 6.84
N ASN A 160 -0.25 29.54 6.51
CA ASN A 160 -0.52 30.91 6.98
C ASN A 160 -1.64 30.96 8.04
N ALA A 161 -1.98 29.80 8.63
CA ALA A 161 -3.03 29.65 9.65
C ALA A 161 -2.81 30.50 10.93
N ASN A 162 -1.62 31.07 11.11
CA ASN A 162 -1.27 31.96 12.21
C ASN A 162 -1.39 33.46 11.88
N THR A 163 -1.97 33.80 10.72
CA THR A 163 -2.13 35.19 10.27
C THR A 163 -3.58 35.52 9.98
N CYS A 164 -3.92 36.81 10.10
CA CYS A 164 -5.23 37.34 9.71
C CYS A 164 -5.48 37.11 8.21
N PRO A 165 -6.63 36.53 7.81
CA PRO A 165 -6.93 36.30 6.39
C PRO A 165 -7.12 37.59 5.57
N HIS A 166 -7.44 38.72 6.22
CA HIS A 166 -7.61 40.01 5.55
C HIS A 166 -6.30 40.75 5.30
N CYS A 167 -5.48 40.90 6.35
CA CYS A 167 -4.29 41.76 6.31
C CYS A 167 -2.96 41.04 6.52
N ARG A 168 -3.00 39.74 6.82
CA ARG A 168 -1.84 38.89 7.14
C ARG A 168 -1.06 39.29 8.39
N GLU A 169 -1.62 40.16 9.24
CA GLU A 169 -1.08 40.42 10.58
C GLU A 169 -0.96 39.11 11.36
N GLU A 170 0.17 38.90 12.03
CA GLU A 170 0.43 37.69 12.80
C GLU A 170 -0.43 37.68 14.09
N LEU A 171 -1.10 36.56 14.33
CA LEU A 171 -2.04 36.40 15.46
C LEU A 171 -1.40 35.65 16.64
N PHE A 172 -0.51 34.69 16.34
CA PHE A 172 0.18 33.86 17.31
C PHE A 172 1.40 33.16 16.70
N GLU A 173 2.25 32.62 17.57
CA GLU A 173 3.34 31.74 17.17
C GLU A 173 2.79 30.42 16.63
N ARG A 174 3.25 30.05 15.44
CA ARG A 174 2.77 28.86 14.74
C ARG A 174 3.12 27.57 15.50
N ARG A 175 2.12 26.69 15.66
CA ARG A 175 2.33 25.35 16.24
C ARG A 175 3.36 24.54 15.46
N ALA A 176 4.16 23.78 16.20
CA ALA A 176 4.99 22.74 15.61
C ALA A 176 4.12 21.77 14.81
N ARG A 177 4.65 21.25 13.70
CA ARG A 177 3.95 20.30 12.83
C ARG A 177 4.78 19.04 12.69
N ARG A 178 4.09 17.92 12.54
CA ARG A 178 4.69 16.67 12.12
C ARG A 178 3.94 16.12 10.90
N PRO A 179 4.60 15.33 10.06
CA PRO A 179 3.89 14.52 9.08
C PRO A 179 2.81 13.72 9.79
N ALA A 180 1.58 13.75 9.27
CA ALA A 180 0.55 12.86 9.74
C ALA A 180 0.99 11.42 9.44
N ALA A 181 0.71 10.50 10.36
CA ALA A 181 0.96 9.09 10.12
C ALA A 181 0.23 8.69 8.84
N HIS A 182 0.93 8.03 7.92
CA HIS A 182 0.29 7.63 6.69
C HIS A 182 -0.63 6.46 7.02
N PRO A 183 -1.90 6.45 6.55
CA PRO A 183 -2.84 5.37 6.88
C PRO A 183 -2.33 3.99 6.46
N ASN A 184 -1.36 3.95 5.54
CA ASN A 184 -0.79 2.73 4.98
C ASN A 184 0.62 2.39 5.52
N ASP A 185 1.13 3.08 6.55
CA ASP A 185 2.45 2.78 7.12
C ASP A 185 2.55 1.32 7.60
N GLY A 186 1.49 0.82 8.27
CA GLY A 186 1.41 -0.58 8.67
C GLY A 186 1.29 -1.57 7.50
N GLU A 187 0.71 -1.14 6.37
CA GLU A 187 0.63 -1.97 5.15
C GLU A 187 2.00 -2.10 4.49
N LEU A 188 2.79 -1.02 4.44
CA LEU A 188 4.15 -1.03 3.89
C LEU A 188 5.08 -1.97 4.67
N GLU A 189 5.01 -1.99 6.00
CA GLU A 189 5.79 -2.92 6.83
C GLU A 189 5.39 -4.38 6.60
N GLN A 190 4.09 -4.66 6.46
CA GLN A 190 3.59 -5.99 6.13
C GLN A 190 4.03 -6.46 4.73
N LEU A 191 4.02 -5.56 3.75
CA LEU A 191 4.47 -5.84 2.39
C LEU A 191 5.97 -6.12 2.35
N ASP A 192 6.80 -5.37 3.08
CA ASP A 192 8.24 -5.63 3.17
C ASP A 192 8.53 -7.01 3.78
N THR A 193 7.88 -7.34 4.90
CA THR A 193 7.99 -8.67 5.53
C THR A 193 7.56 -9.79 4.56
N ARG A 194 6.47 -9.58 3.82
CA ARG A 194 5.95 -10.54 2.83
C ARG A 194 6.93 -10.71 1.67
N PHE A 195 7.47 -9.61 1.14
CA PHE A 195 8.45 -9.63 0.06
C PHE A 195 9.67 -10.50 0.41
N TRP A 196 10.30 -10.24 1.56
CA TRP A 196 11.50 -10.97 1.97
C TRP A 196 11.23 -12.46 2.19
N ARG A 197 10.07 -12.81 2.75
CA ARG A 197 9.66 -14.21 2.91
C ARG A 197 9.54 -14.94 1.57
N GLU A 198 9.01 -14.30 0.53
CA GLU A 198 8.89 -14.95 -0.77
C GLU A 198 10.23 -15.03 -1.52
N ILE A 199 11.13 -14.05 -1.33
CA ILE A 199 12.51 -14.15 -1.80
C ILE A 199 13.23 -15.35 -1.18
N ASP A 200 13.05 -15.58 0.12
CA ASP A 200 13.64 -16.74 0.79
C ASP A 200 13.10 -18.06 0.24
N ARG A 201 11.79 -18.15 0.02
CA ARG A 201 11.17 -19.34 -0.58
C ARG A 201 11.68 -19.59 -1.99
N LEU A 202 11.85 -18.55 -2.79
CA LEU A 202 12.42 -18.67 -4.13
C LEU A 202 13.87 -19.14 -4.10
N TRP A 203 14.65 -18.68 -3.12
CA TRP A 203 16.02 -19.14 -2.91
C TRP A 203 16.10 -20.60 -2.44
N GLU A 204 15.26 -21.01 -1.50
CA GLU A 204 15.18 -22.42 -1.08
C GLU A 204 14.71 -23.33 -2.22
N LEU A 205 13.79 -22.86 -3.07
CA LEU A 205 13.42 -23.55 -4.31
C LEU A 205 14.62 -23.65 -5.26
N ALA A 206 15.41 -22.59 -5.41
CA ALA A 206 16.63 -22.64 -6.23
C ALA A 206 17.63 -23.69 -5.71
N LYS A 207 17.78 -23.81 -4.38
CA LYS A 207 18.62 -24.85 -3.74
C LYS A 207 18.07 -26.25 -3.86
N SER A 208 16.74 -26.45 -3.85
CA SER A 208 16.20 -27.81 -3.99
C SER A 208 16.48 -28.40 -5.38
N ARG A 209 16.79 -27.55 -6.37
CA ARG A 209 17.25 -27.94 -7.69
C ARG A 209 18.74 -28.32 -7.72
N ASP A 210 19.46 -28.16 -6.61
CA ASP A 210 20.93 -28.18 -6.52
C ASP A 210 21.57 -29.57 -6.51
N GLU A 211 20.89 -30.59 -7.01
CA GLU A 211 21.58 -31.84 -7.41
C GLU A 211 22.69 -31.58 -8.47
N LEU A 212 22.77 -30.36 -9.02
CA LEU A 212 23.72 -29.87 -10.02
C LEU A 212 24.78 -28.87 -9.50
N GLY A 213 24.75 -28.50 -8.22
CA GLY A 213 25.74 -27.62 -7.57
C GLY A 213 25.47 -26.10 -7.66
N PRO A 214 26.03 -25.30 -6.73
CA PRO A 214 25.54 -23.97 -6.33
C PRO A 214 25.50 -22.91 -7.44
N GLU A 215 26.26 -23.11 -8.52
CA GLU A 215 26.22 -22.28 -9.72
C GLU A 215 24.90 -22.41 -10.47
N ALA A 216 24.31 -23.61 -10.50
CA ALA A 216 23.03 -23.88 -11.14
C ALA A 216 21.89 -23.18 -10.40
N ALA A 217 21.86 -23.26 -9.07
CA ALA A 217 20.92 -22.53 -8.23
C ALA A 217 21.03 -21.00 -8.44
N THR A 218 22.26 -20.48 -8.45
CA THR A 218 22.54 -19.05 -8.71
C THR A 218 22.05 -18.62 -10.09
N ARG A 219 22.34 -19.42 -11.14
CA ARG A 219 21.89 -19.13 -12.51
C ARG A 219 20.37 -19.12 -12.62
N PHE A 220 19.71 -20.10 -11.99
CA PHE A 220 18.25 -20.15 -11.94
C PHE A 220 17.66 -18.92 -11.24
N PHE A 221 18.17 -18.58 -10.05
CA PHE A 221 17.69 -17.43 -9.30
C PHE A 221 17.86 -16.13 -10.09
N ARG A 222 19.03 -15.92 -10.71
CA ARG A 222 19.28 -14.76 -11.60
C ARG A 222 18.29 -14.70 -12.77
N SER A 223 17.96 -15.84 -13.37
CA SER A 223 16.98 -15.92 -14.46
C SER A 223 15.60 -15.43 -13.98
N VAL A 224 15.13 -15.90 -12.82
CA VAL A 224 13.84 -15.49 -12.27
C VAL A 224 13.84 -13.99 -11.92
N ILE A 225 14.91 -13.48 -11.32
CA ILE A 225 15.05 -12.05 -11.02
C ILE A 225 15.00 -11.20 -12.31
N ALA A 226 15.66 -11.65 -13.38
CA ALA A 226 15.61 -10.96 -14.67
C ALA A 226 14.19 -10.91 -15.26
N GLU A 227 13.42 -12.00 -15.15
CA GLU A 227 12.02 -12.03 -15.59
C GLU A 227 11.10 -11.14 -14.72
N ILE A 228 11.34 -11.08 -13.40
CA ILE A 228 10.65 -10.14 -12.50
C ILE A 228 10.93 -8.69 -12.93
N ASN A 229 12.20 -8.34 -13.14
CA ASN A 229 12.58 -6.99 -13.57
C ASN A 229 11.98 -6.62 -14.93
N TYR A 230 11.95 -7.56 -15.88
CA TYR A 230 11.28 -7.35 -17.16
C TYR A 230 9.79 -7.05 -16.96
N THR A 231 9.13 -7.77 -16.05
CA THR A 231 7.72 -7.51 -15.73
C THR A 231 7.52 -6.16 -15.05
N PHE A 232 8.43 -5.73 -14.18
CA PHE A 232 8.39 -4.39 -13.59
C PHE A 232 8.55 -3.29 -14.62
N PHE A 233 9.45 -3.45 -15.58
CA PHE A 233 9.60 -2.53 -16.70
C PHE A 233 8.31 -2.40 -17.52
N GLU A 234 7.71 -3.53 -17.94
CA GLU A 234 6.47 -3.52 -18.75
C GLU A 234 5.26 -2.91 -18.02
N ASN A 235 5.23 -2.99 -16.68
CA ASN A 235 4.13 -2.48 -15.86
C ASN A 235 4.42 -1.11 -15.22
N ASP A 236 5.49 -0.41 -15.63
CA ASP A 236 5.93 0.86 -15.04
C ASP A 236 6.07 0.80 -13.50
N VAL A 237 6.59 -0.30 -12.96
CA VAL A 237 6.85 -0.43 -11.53
C VAL A 237 8.24 0.10 -11.22
N SER A 238 8.36 1.08 -10.32
CA SER A 238 9.61 1.83 -10.06
C SER A 238 10.69 1.07 -9.27
N PHE A 239 10.76 -0.26 -9.39
CA PHE A 239 11.68 -1.14 -8.66
C PHE A 239 12.56 -1.94 -9.61
N CYS A 240 13.85 -2.07 -9.27
CA CYS A 240 14.78 -2.98 -9.92
C CYS A 240 15.47 -3.86 -8.86
N LEU A 241 15.52 -5.17 -9.11
CA LEU A 241 16.14 -6.16 -8.27
C LEU A 241 17.51 -6.55 -8.84
N GLU A 242 18.57 -6.40 -8.07
CA GLU A 242 19.93 -6.73 -8.47
C GLU A 242 20.51 -7.82 -7.56
N TYR A 243 20.97 -8.92 -8.16
CA TYR A 243 21.63 -9.99 -7.41
C TYR A 243 23.13 -9.76 -7.33
N VAL A 244 23.62 -9.50 -6.13
CA VAL A 244 25.01 -9.15 -5.80
C VAL A 244 25.82 -10.38 -5.31
N GLY A 245 25.20 -11.54 -5.11
CA GLY A 245 25.87 -12.82 -4.80
C GLY A 245 25.83 -13.26 -3.33
N GLY A 246 25.33 -14.48 -3.03
CA GLY A 246 25.22 -15.07 -1.68
C GLY A 246 23.76 -15.11 -1.15
N PRO A 247 23.47 -15.65 0.05
CA PRO A 247 22.10 -15.69 0.62
C PRO A 247 21.68 -14.39 1.33
N ARG A 248 20.37 -14.05 1.27
CA ARG A 248 19.60 -12.93 1.89
C ARG A 248 20.14 -11.49 1.77
N SER A 249 21.42 -11.27 2.06
CA SER A 249 22.08 -9.95 2.19
C SER A 249 22.45 -9.28 0.85
N THR A 250 22.01 -9.86 -0.25
CA THR A 250 22.70 -9.75 -1.54
C THR A 250 21.74 -9.46 -2.68
N LEU A 251 20.44 -9.35 -2.39
CA LEU A 251 19.48 -8.76 -3.32
C LEU A 251 19.39 -7.27 -3.00
N ASN A 252 19.91 -6.45 -3.88
CA ASN A 252 19.78 -5.00 -3.80
C ASN A 252 18.47 -4.58 -4.47
N ILE A 253 17.67 -3.77 -3.78
CA ILE A 253 16.43 -3.20 -4.30
C ILE A 253 16.68 -1.73 -4.58
N GLN A 254 16.69 -1.39 -5.86
CA GLN A 254 16.81 0.00 -6.28
C GLN A 254 15.41 0.53 -6.61
N SER A 255 15.04 1.66 -6.02
CA SER A 255 13.85 2.40 -6.45
C SER A 255 14.26 3.53 -7.39
N GLY A 256 13.73 3.54 -8.62
CA GLY A 256 14.10 4.51 -9.65
C GLY A 256 13.16 4.50 -10.84
N SER A 257 13.24 5.52 -11.69
CA SER A 257 12.57 5.50 -13.00
C SER A 257 13.42 4.68 -13.97
N TRP A 258 12.78 3.83 -14.76
CA TRP A 258 13.43 3.07 -15.84
C TRP A 258 13.86 3.94 -17.04
N HIS A 259 13.46 5.22 -17.07
CA HIS A 259 13.63 6.11 -18.23
C HIS A 259 14.67 7.23 -18.03
N ASN A 260 15.49 7.15 -16.97
CA ASN A 260 16.53 8.14 -16.67
C ASN A 260 17.93 7.71 -17.10
#